data_AF-A0A8C2UWK2-F1
#
_entry.id   AF-A0A8C2UWK2-F1
#
_cell.length_a   1.000
_cell.length_b   1.000
_cell.length_c   1.000
_cell.angle_alpha   90.00
_cell.angle_beta   90.00
_cell.angle_gamma   90.00
#
_symmetry.space_group_name_H-M   'P 1'
#
loop_
_entity.id
_entity.type
_entity.pdbx_description
1 polymer ?
#
loop_
_entity_poly.entity_id
_entity_poly.type
_entity_poly.pdbx_seq_one_letter_code
_entity_poly.pdbx_strand_id
1 'polypeptide(L)'
;GESEILDLDDELYLGGLPENKAGLVFPTEVWTALLNYGYVGCIRDLFIDGQSKDIRQMAEVQSTAGVKPSCSRETAKPCLSNPCKNNGMCRDGWNRYVCDCSGTGYLGRSCEREATVLSYDGSMFMKIQLPVVMHTEAEDVSLRFRSQRAYGILMATTSRDSADTLRLELDAGRVKLTVNLGKGPETLFAGYNLNDNEWHTVRVVRRGKSLKLTVDDQQAMTGQMAGDHTRLEFHNIETGIITERRYLSSVPSNFIGHLQSLTFNGMAYIDLCKNGDIDYCELNARFGFRNIIADPVTFKTKSSYVALATLQAYTSMHLFFQFKTTS
;
A
#
# COMPACT_ATOMS: atom_id res chain seq x y z
N GLY A 1 36.03 -5.18 -2.38
CA GLY A 1 36.85 -4.51 -3.39
C GLY A 1 35.93 -3.60 -4.13
N GLU A 2 35.96 -2.31 -3.80
CA GLU A 2 35.13 -1.33 -4.49
C GLU A 2 35.82 -1.00 -5.82
N SER A 3 35.12 -1.21 -6.92
CA SER A 3 35.58 -0.77 -8.24
C SER A 3 35.61 0.76 -8.23
N GLU A 4 36.77 1.36 -8.45
CA GLU A 4 36.91 2.82 -8.68
C GLU A 4 36.41 3.24 -10.08
N ILE A 5 35.92 2.28 -10.89
CA ILE A 5 35.45 2.50 -12.25
C ILE A 5 33.95 2.20 -12.30
N LEU A 6 33.18 3.20 -12.75
CA LEU A 6 31.76 3.09 -13.06
C LEU A 6 31.62 2.75 -14.55
N ASP A 7 31.33 1.49 -14.85
CA ASP A 7 31.08 1.01 -16.21
C ASP A 7 29.58 1.04 -16.48
N LEU A 8 29.14 1.92 -17.39
CA LEU A 8 27.74 2.10 -17.77
C LEU A 8 27.52 1.48 -19.15
N ASP A 9 26.51 0.61 -19.29
CA ASP A 9 26.33 -0.26 -20.46
C ASP A 9 24.99 -0.09 -21.21
N ASP A 10 24.05 0.71 -20.69
CA ASP A 10 22.72 0.97 -21.29
C ASP A 10 22.39 2.49 -21.30
N GLU A 11 21.16 2.83 -21.67
CA GLU A 11 20.62 4.17 -21.78
C GLU A 11 20.75 5.01 -20.50
N LEU A 12 21.13 6.27 -20.68
CA LEU A 12 21.03 7.30 -19.66
C LEU A 12 19.63 7.93 -19.67
N TYR A 13 18.87 7.73 -18.60
CA TYR A 13 17.56 8.35 -18.44
C TYR A 13 17.63 9.70 -17.74
N LEU A 14 16.76 10.63 -18.17
CA LEU A 14 16.61 11.95 -17.57
C LEU A 14 15.13 12.25 -17.34
N GLY A 15 14.77 12.60 -16.12
CA GLY A 15 13.42 13.03 -15.76
C GLY A 15 12.46 11.91 -15.31
N GLY A 16 12.78 10.65 -15.55
CA GLY A 16 11.97 9.51 -15.15
C GLY A 16 12.50 8.20 -15.74
N LEU A 17 11.75 7.12 -15.56
CA LEU A 17 12.08 5.79 -16.08
C LEU A 17 10.89 5.24 -16.87
N PRO A 18 11.12 4.41 -17.91
CA PRO A 18 10.05 3.73 -18.62
C PRO A 18 9.40 2.65 -17.74
N GLU A 19 8.06 2.55 -17.77
CA GLU A 19 7.31 1.67 -16.86
C GLU A 19 7.48 0.17 -17.16
N ASN A 20 7.69 -0.22 -18.43
CA ASN A 20 7.68 -1.63 -18.86
C ASN A 20 8.88 -2.00 -19.75
N LYS A 21 10.06 -1.40 -19.55
CA LYS A 21 11.26 -1.78 -20.31
C LYS A 21 11.84 -3.08 -19.75
N ALA A 22 11.79 -4.15 -20.53
CA ALA A 22 12.37 -5.44 -20.18
C ALA A 22 13.88 -5.29 -19.90
N GLY A 23 14.36 -5.95 -18.85
CA GLY A 23 15.77 -5.93 -18.45
C GLY A 23 16.19 -4.74 -17.59
N LEU A 24 15.32 -3.74 -17.37
CA LEU A 24 15.63 -2.62 -16.49
C LEU A 24 15.59 -3.06 -15.02
N VAL A 25 16.71 -2.90 -14.32
CA VAL A 25 16.84 -3.23 -12.89
C VAL A 25 16.81 -1.95 -12.08
N PHE A 26 15.94 -1.89 -11.07
CA PHE A 26 15.88 -0.75 -10.15
C PHE A 26 16.68 -1.07 -8.88
N PRO A 27 17.85 -0.43 -8.67
CA PRO A 27 18.63 -0.63 -7.45
C PRO A 27 17.87 -0.14 -6.23
N THR A 28 17.96 -0.88 -5.12
CA THR A 28 17.15 -0.63 -3.91
C THR A 28 17.47 0.69 -3.22
N GLU A 29 18.67 1.20 -3.43
CA GLU A 29 19.21 2.42 -2.85
C GLU A 29 18.59 3.68 -3.51
N VAL A 30 18.09 3.55 -4.74
CA VAL A 30 17.43 4.64 -5.49
C VAL A 30 15.93 4.58 -5.22
N TRP A 31 15.53 5.05 -4.04
CA TRP A 31 14.14 4.95 -3.56
C TRP A 31 13.10 5.51 -4.54
N THR A 32 13.42 6.58 -5.26
CA THR A 32 12.50 7.23 -6.20
C THR A 32 12.09 6.31 -7.35
N ALA A 33 12.95 5.38 -7.79
CA ALA A 33 12.63 4.45 -8.86
C ALA A 33 11.52 3.47 -8.42
N LEU A 34 11.69 2.83 -7.26
CA LEU A 34 10.75 1.85 -6.71
C LEU A 34 9.48 2.47 -6.10
N LEU A 35 9.50 3.77 -5.78
CA LEU A 35 8.34 4.56 -5.39
C LEU A 35 7.57 5.16 -6.58
N ASN A 36 8.06 4.97 -7.81
CA ASN A 36 7.50 5.55 -9.04
C ASN A 36 7.46 7.10 -9.02
N TYR A 37 8.48 7.72 -8.45
CA TYR A 37 8.62 9.19 -8.36
C TYR A 37 9.48 9.74 -9.49
N GLY A 38 8.85 9.96 -10.64
CA GLY A 38 9.41 10.72 -11.75
C GLY A 38 9.56 12.22 -11.43
N TYR A 39 10.53 12.87 -12.07
CA TYR A 39 10.77 14.30 -11.93
C TYR A 39 9.74 15.13 -12.71
N VAL A 40 9.31 16.24 -12.12
CA VAL A 40 8.47 17.24 -12.80
C VAL A 40 9.00 18.63 -12.47
N GLY A 41 9.56 19.30 -13.47
CA GLY A 41 10.19 20.61 -13.33
C GLY A 41 10.93 21.03 -14.59
N CYS A 42 11.83 22.00 -14.47
CA CYS A 42 12.66 22.47 -15.58
C CYS A 42 14.08 21.89 -15.52
N ILE A 43 14.68 21.62 -16.68
CA ILE A 43 16.10 21.28 -16.83
C ILE A 43 16.65 22.12 -17.99
N ARG A 44 17.91 22.57 -17.88
CA ARG A 44 18.64 23.26 -18.96
C ARG A 44 20.14 22.98 -18.81
N ASP A 45 20.90 23.34 -19.84
CA ASP A 45 22.37 23.32 -19.82
C ASP A 45 22.93 21.95 -19.42
N LEU A 46 22.46 20.87 -20.07
CA LEU A 46 23.00 19.53 -19.86
C LEU A 46 24.38 19.41 -20.54
N PHE A 47 25.38 19.04 -19.76
CA PHE A 47 26.71 18.71 -20.24
C PHE A 47 27.07 17.28 -19.82
N ILE A 48 27.64 16.52 -20.74
CA ILE A 48 28.21 15.19 -20.48
C ILE A 48 29.64 15.22 -21.02
N ASP A 49 30.62 14.93 -20.16
CA ASP A 49 32.06 14.99 -20.48
C ASP A 49 32.51 16.33 -21.10
N GLY A 50 31.99 17.43 -20.55
CA GLY A 50 32.29 18.79 -21.04
C GLY A 50 31.60 19.16 -22.35
N GLN A 51 30.83 18.26 -22.96
CA GLN A 51 30.09 18.53 -24.18
C GLN A 51 28.63 18.86 -23.89
N SER A 52 28.17 20.01 -24.41
CA SER A 52 26.75 20.40 -24.31
C SER A 52 25.87 19.43 -25.11
N LYS A 53 24.72 19.06 -24.55
CA LYS A 53 23.72 18.19 -25.17
C LYS A 53 22.40 18.95 -25.33
N ASP A 54 21.87 19.00 -26.55
CA ASP A 54 20.58 19.65 -26.84
C ASP A 54 19.41 18.72 -26.49
N ILE A 55 18.99 18.76 -25.23
CA ILE A 55 17.86 17.96 -24.72
C ILE A 55 16.51 18.36 -25.33
N ARG A 56 16.37 19.58 -25.87
CA ARG A 56 15.12 20.01 -26.52
C ARG A 56 14.97 19.27 -27.85
N GLN A 57 16.03 19.28 -28.65
CA GLN A 57 16.06 18.55 -29.91
C GLN A 57 15.84 17.05 -29.71
N MET A 58 16.47 16.45 -28.68
CA MET A 58 16.29 15.03 -28.35
C MET A 58 14.82 14.70 -28.03
N ALA A 59 14.15 15.52 -27.23
CA ALA A 59 12.74 15.31 -26.87
C ALA A 59 11.79 15.39 -28.08
N GLU A 60 12.06 16.29 -29.02
CA GLU A 60 11.31 16.42 -30.27
C GLU A 60 11.50 15.20 -31.18
N VAL A 61 12.75 14.76 -31.38
CA VAL A 61 13.08 13.58 -32.20
C VAL A 61 12.45 12.31 -31.63
N GLN A 62 12.50 12.14 -30.31
CA GLN A 62 11.90 10.99 -29.63
C GLN A 62 10.38 11.10 -29.49
N SER A 63 9.78 12.24 -29.84
CA SER A 63 8.35 12.52 -29.63
C SER A 63 7.91 12.23 -28.19
N THR A 64 8.72 12.66 -27.22
CA THR A 64 8.50 12.33 -25.80
C THR A 64 7.26 13.03 -25.25
N ALA A 65 6.27 12.25 -24.80
CA ALA A 65 5.05 12.79 -24.22
C ALA A 65 5.32 13.55 -22.90
N GLY A 66 4.56 14.62 -22.66
CA GLY A 66 4.64 15.38 -21.41
C GLY A 66 5.81 16.36 -21.28
N VAL A 67 6.63 16.54 -22.32
CA VAL A 67 7.75 17.50 -22.35
C VAL A 67 7.36 18.77 -23.11
N LYS A 68 7.70 19.94 -22.56
CA LYS A 68 7.49 21.26 -23.19
C LYS A 68 8.83 22.00 -23.35
N PRO A 69 9.12 22.65 -24.49
CA PRO A 69 10.40 23.31 -24.76
C PRO A 69 10.57 24.67 -24.07
N SER A 70 10.04 24.85 -22.86
CA SER A 70 10.06 26.13 -22.14
C SER A 70 10.06 25.93 -20.63
N CYS A 71 10.73 26.82 -19.91
CA CYS A 71 10.60 26.92 -18.46
C CYS A 71 9.92 28.23 -18.08
N SER A 72 8.65 28.16 -17.68
CA SER A 72 7.90 29.29 -17.17
C SER A 72 7.19 28.86 -15.90
N ARG A 73 7.40 29.58 -14.80
CA ARG A 73 6.62 29.38 -13.58
C ARG A 73 5.25 30.03 -13.79
N GLU A 74 4.19 29.23 -13.77
CA GLU A 74 2.83 29.77 -13.85
C GLU A 74 2.51 30.62 -12.62
N THR A 75 1.80 31.73 -12.85
CA THR A 75 1.48 32.71 -11.81
C THR A 75 0.30 32.27 -10.94
N ALA A 76 -0.67 31.57 -11.52
CA ALA A 76 -1.82 31.04 -10.82
C ALA A 76 -1.49 29.69 -10.16
N LYS A 77 -1.80 29.56 -8.87
CA LYS A 77 -1.70 28.29 -8.15
C LYS A 77 -2.78 27.33 -8.65
N PRO A 78 -2.43 26.15 -9.22
CA PRO A 78 -3.41 25.24 -9.79
C PRO A 78 -4.49 24.76 -8.82
N CYS A 79 -4.22 24.70 -7.51
CA CYS A 79 -5.22 24.28 -6.52
C CYS A 79 -6.33 25.31 -6.26
N LEU A 80 -6.18 26.58 -6.69
CA LEU A 80 -7.21 27.61 -6.48
C LEU A 80 -8.53 27.30 -7.21
N SER A 81 -8.49 26.50 -8.27
CA SER A 81 -9.70 26.05 -8.99
C SER A 81 -10.42 24.88 -8.31
N ASN A 82 -9.93 24.40 -7.16
CA ASN A 82 -10.40 23.21 -6.46
C ASN A 82 -10.58 21.99 -7.39
N PRO A 83 -9.51 21.55 -8.09
CA PRO A 83 -9.63 20.52 -9.12
C PRO A 83 -9.85 19.11 -8.55
N CYS A 84 -9.50 18.87 -7.29
CA CYS A 84 -9.66 17.57 -6.63
C CYS A 84 -11.10 17.39 -6.14
N LYS A 85 -11.80 16.40 -6.69
CA LYS A 85 -13.18 16.06 -6.32
C LYS A 85 -13.22 15.24 -5.03
N ASN A 86 -14.43 15.04 -4.50
CA ASN A 86 -14.71 14.09 -3.41
C ASN A 86 -13.81 14.27 -2.18
N ASN A 87 -13.52 15.53 -1.81
CA ASN A 87 -12.64 15.91 -0.70
C ASN A 87 -11.18 15.45 -0.84
N GLY A 88 -10.70 15.18 -2.06
CA GLY A 88 -9.28 14.94 -2.29
C GLY A 88 -8.42 16.16 -1.91
N MET A 89 -7.31 15.93 -1.22
CA MET A 89 -6.43 17.03 -0.81
C MET A 89 -5.59 17.53 -1.99
N CYS A 90 -5.75 18.80 -2.35
CA CYS A 90 -4.98 19.41 -3.42
C CYS A 90 -3.63 19.94 -2.92
N ARG A 91 -2.56 19.69 -3.69
CA ARG A 91 -1.24 20.29 -3.51
C ARG A 91 -0.76 20.92 -4.82
N ASP A 92 -0.23 22.13 -4.71
CA ASP A 92 0.38 22.82 -5.85
C ASP A 92 1.73 22.16 -6.19
N GLY A 93 1.87 21.68 -7.42
CA GLY A 93 3.13 21.21 -8.00
C GLY A 93 3.68 22.18 -9.04
N TRP A 94 4.73 21.78 -9.76
CA TRP A 94 5.27 22.57 -10.87
C TRP A 94 4.29 22.58 -12.05
N ASN A 95 3.59 23.71 -12.25
CA ASN A 95 2.57 23.94 -13.28
C ASN A 95 1.48 22.84 -13.34
N ARG A 96 1.15 22.24 -12.20
CA ARG A 96 0.09 21.23 -12.08
C ARG A 96 -0.48 21.19 -10.67
N TYR A 97 -1.70 20.70 -10.54
CA TYR A 97 -2.23 20.25 -9.26
C TYR A 97 -1.90 18.76 -9.05
N VAL A 98 -1.75 18.35 -7.80
CA VAL A 98 -1.63 16.95 -7.39
C VAL A 98 -2.72 16.68 -6.36
N CYS A 99 -3.55 15.68 -6.61
CA CYS A 99 -4.62 15.27 -5.69
C CYS A 99 -4.17 14.05 -4.90
N ASP A 100 -4.21 14.15 -3.58
CA ASP A 100 -4.19 12.99 -2.70
C ASP A 100 -5.64 12.52 -2.49
N CYS A 101 -5.98 11.42 -3.16
CA CYS A 101 -7.30 10.80 -3.07
C CYS A 101 -7.39 9.75 -1.97
N SER A 102 -6.29 9.47 -1.26
CA SER A 102 -6.28 8.48 -0.18
C SER A 102 -7.31 8.88 0.88
N GLY A 103 -8.16 7.93 1.28
CA GLY A 103 -9.22 8.17 2.26
C GLY A 103 -10.50 8.81 1.73
N THR A 104 -10.60 9.10 0.43
CA THR A 104 -11.84 9.58 -0.18
C THR A 104 -12.75 8.45 -0.66
N GLY A 105 -12.17 7.28 -0.95
CA GLY A 105 -12.89 6.17 -1.60
C GLY A 105 -13.00 6.35 -3.11
N TYR A 106 -12.23 7.31 -3.65
CA TYR A 106 -12.07 7.57 -5.06
C TYR A 106 -10.59 7.50 -5.46
N LEU A 107 -10.34 7.30 -6.75
CA LEU A 107 -9.04 7.35 -7.39
C LEU A 107 -9.11 8.15 -8.70
N GLY A 108 -7.98 8.20 -9.41
CA GLY A 108 -7.84 9.00 -10.64
C GLY A 108 -7.18 10.35 -10.36
N ARG A 109 -6.88 11.08 -11.44
CA ARG A 109 -6.06 12.29 -11.38
C ARG A 109 -6.69 13.40 -10.53
N SER A 110 -8.01 13.46 -10.52
CA SER A 110 -8.84 14.44 -9.82
C SER A 110 -9.80 13.78 -8.82
N CYS A 111 -9.50 12.54 -8.40
CA CYS A 111 -10.36 11.73 -7.52
C CYS A 111 -11.78 11.53 -8.08
N GLU A 112 -11.91 11.38 -9.40
CA GLU A 112 -13.19 11.35 -10.10
C GLU A 112 -13.80 9.95 -10.27
N ARG A 113 -13.00 8.90 -10.09
CA ARG A 113 -13.42 7.50 -10.27
C ARG A 113 -13.65 6.86 -8.90
N GLU A 114 -14.79 6.24 -8.68
CA GLU A 114 -15.05 5.50 -7.44
C GLU A 114 -14.12 4.29 -7.33
N ALA A 115 -13.53 4.07 -6.16
CA ALA A 115 -12.61 2.98 -5.91
C ALA A 115 -13.35 1.69 -5.56
N THR A 116 -12.84 0.58 -6.07
CA THR A 116 -13.41 -0.74 -5.87
C THR A 116 -13.33 -1.18 -4.41
N VAL A 117 -14.44 -1.70 -3.87
CA VAL A 117 -14.53 -2.30 -2.54
C VAL A 117 -14.36 -3.82 -2.64
N LEU A 118 -13.67 -4.43 -1.68
CA LEU A 118 -13.53 -5.88 -1.54
C LEU A 118 -14.04 -6.35 -0.18
N SER A 119 -14.86 -7.41 -0.16
CA SER A 119 -15.50 -7.97 1.03
C SER A 119 -14.87 -9.32 1.43
N TYR A 120 -14.67 -9.51 2.74
CA TYR A 120 -14.02 -10.68 3.34
C TYR A 120 -14.85 -11.21 4.52
N ASP A 121 -15.17 -12.49 4.52
CA ASP A 121 -15.97 -13.14 5.57
C ASP A 121 -15.14 -13.94 6.60
N GLY A 122 -13.81 -13.81 6.56
CA GLY A 122 -12.89 -14.58 7.39
C GLY A 122 -12.37 -15.85 6.73
N SER A 123 -12.92 -16.25 5.58
CA SER A 123 -12.47 -17.39 4.77
C SER A 123 -11.94 -16.98 3.38
N MET A 124 -11.82 -15.68 3.15
CA MET A 124 -11.49 -15.07 1.86
C MET A 124 -10.13 -14.38 1.87
N PHE A 125 -9.45 -14.40 0.74
CA PHE A 125 -8.18 -13.72 0.50
C PHE A 125 -8.15 -13.01 -0.86
N MET A 126 -7.21 -12.08 -0.97
CA MET A 126 -6.68 -11.57 -2.24
C MET A 126 -5.16 -11.54 -2.14
N LYS A 127 -4.49 -12.06 -3.16
CA LYS A 127 -3.05 -12.20 -3.26
C LYS A 127 -2.57 -11.64 -4.60
N ILE A 128 -1.64 -10.70 -4.53
CA ILE A 128 -0.88 -10.22 -5.68
C ILE A 128 0.45 -10.95 -5.67
N GLN A 129 0.68 -11.82 -6.65
CA GLN A 129 1.94 -12.56 -6.77
C GLN A 129 2.85 -11.87 -7.78
N LEU A 130 3.80 -11.09 -7.31
CA LEU A 130 4.57 -10.23 -8.21
C LEU A 130 5.38 -11.07 -9.23
N PRO A 131 5.48 -10.63 -10.49
CA PRO A 131 6.23 -11.37 -11.53
C PRO A 131 7.71 -11.57 -11.18
N VAL A 132 8.28 -10.64 -10.42
CA VAL A 132 9.68 -10.64 -9.98
C VAL A 132 9.72 -10.40 -8.47
N VAL A 133 10.73 -10.98 -7.80
CA VAL A 133 10.99 -10.74 -6.39
C VAL A 133 11.31 -9.26 -6.18
N MET A 134 10.60 -8.63 -5.27
CA MET A 134 10.84 -7.23 -4.95
C MET A 134 11.77 -7.10 -3.76
N HIS A 135 12.71 -6.17 -3.89
CA HIS A 135 13.53 -5.69 -2.79
C HIS A 135 13.32 -4.19 -2.67
N THR A 136 12.97 -3.69 -1.48
CA THR A 136 12.67 -2.27 -1.28
C THR A 136 13.27 -1.75 0.03
N GLU A 137 13.70 -0.49 0.03
CA GLU A 137 14.12 0.23 1.25
C GLU A 137 13.16 1.36 1.62
N ALA A 138 12.19 1.65 0.76
CA ALA A 138 11.20 2.68 0.95
C ALA A 138 9.86 2.25 0.35
N GLU A 139 8.79 2.46 1.09
CA GLU A 139 7.44 2.17 0.63
C GLU A 139 6.46 3.26 1.06
N ASP A 140 5.50 3.52 0.19
CA ASP A 140 4.29 4.28 0.49
C ASP A 140 3.10 3.35 0.34
N VAL A 141 2.43 3.08 1.46
CA VAL A 141 1.29 2.16 1.52
C VAL A 141 0.10 2.88 2.09
N SER A 142 -1.06 2.76 1.44
CA SER A 142 -2.32 3.19 2.01
C SER A 142 -3.45 2.24 1.68
N LEU A 143 -4.44 2.16 2.57
CA LEU A 143 -5.68 1.43 2.34
C LEU A 143 -6.79 2.02 3.21
N ARG A 144 -8.04 1.76 2.83
CA ARG A 144 -9.20 1.96 3.71
C ARG A 144 -9.72 0.62 4.19
N PHE A 145 -10.18 0.58 5.43
CA PHE A 145 -10.81 -0.61 6.00
C PHE A 145 -12.08 -0.25 6.76
N ARG A 146 -12.97 -1.24 6.90
CA ARG A 146 -14.19 -1.17 7.70
C ARG A 146 -14.44 -2.53 8.34
N SER A 147 -14.55 -2.58 9.67
CA SER A 147 -14.78 -3.84 10.40
C SER A 147 -15.46 -3.61 11.75
N GLN A 148 -16.15 -4.64 12.24
CA GLN A 148 -16.62 -4.75 13.64
C GLN A 148 -15.65 -5.54 14.52
N ARG A 149 -14.64 -6.19 13.92
CA ARG A 149 -13.66 -6.99 14.65
C ARG A 149 -12.51 -6.11 15.13
N ALA A 150 -12.17 -6.25 16.41
CA ALA A 150 -11.00 -5.62 17.01
C ALA A 150 -9.66 -6.27 16.59
N TYR A 151 -9.71 -7.39 15.87
CA TYR A 151 -8.56 -8.17 15.41
C TYR A 151 -8.75 -8.64 13.97
N GLY A 152 -7.68 -8.60 13.18
CA GLY A 152 -7.72 -9.04 11.78
C GLY A 152 -6.56 -8.49 10.97
N ILE A 153 -5.99 -9.31 10.09
CA ILE A 153 -5.01 -8.83 9.11
C ILE A 153 -5.65 -7.83 8.15
N LEU A 154 -5.00 -6.71 7.84
CA LEU A 154 -5.44 -5.77 6.81
C LEU A 154 -4.66 -6.00 5.52
N MET A 155 -3.33 -6.04 5.62
CA MET A 155 -2.42 -6.33 4.52
C MET A 155 -1.08 -6.85 5.05
N ALA A 156 -0.44 -7.76 4.32
CA ALA A 156 0.95 -8.15 4.56
C ALA A 156 1.71 -8.29 3.24
N THR A 157 2.97 -7.89 3.22
CA THR A 157 3.93 -8.46 2.26
C THR A 157 4.43 -9.81 2.78
N THR A 158 4.64 -10.77 1.88
CA THR A 158 5.15 -12.11 2.22
C THR A 158 6.26 -12.54 1.28
N SER A 159 7.29 -13.22 1.82
CA SER A 159 8.33 -13.89 1.04
C SER A 159 8.20 -15.41 1.14
N ARG A 160 8.57 -16.10 0.05
CA ARG A 160 8.68 -17.56 0.01
C ARG A 160 10.00 -18.07 0.59
N ASP A 161 10.94 -17.16 0.84
CA ASP A 161 12.33 -17.47 1.20
C ASP A 161 12.72 -16.94 2.59
N SER A 162 11.91 -16.06 3.18
CA SER A 162 12.21 -15.44 4.47
C SER A 162 10.96 -15.10 5.28
N ALA A 163 11.17 -14.70 6.54
CA ALA A 163 10.12 -14.17 7.42
C ALA A 163 9.91 -12.65 7.25
N ASP A 164 10.47 -12.06 6.19
CA ASP A 164 10.41 -10.64 5.94
C ASP A 164 8.97 -10.21 5.65
N THR A 165 8.55 -9.13 6.30
CA THR A 165 7.18 -8.63 6.14
C THR A 165 7.07 -7.16 6.53
N LEU A 166 6.24 -6.44 5.79
CA LEU A 166 5.58 -5.22 6.21
C LEU A 166 4.10 -5.55 6.36
N ARG A 167 3.59 -5.46 7.59
CA ARG A 167 2.25 -5.93 7.95
C ARG A 167 1.43 -4.86 8.65
N LEU A 168 0.18 -4.74 8.23
CA LEU A 168 -0.85 -3.93 8.87
C LEU A 168 -1.94 -4.84 9.41
N GLU A 169 -2.25 -4.74 10.69
CA GLU A 169 -3.29 -5.53 11.35
C GLU A 169 -4.07 -4.70 12.37
N LEU A 170 -5.31 -5.11 12.63
CA LEU A 170 -6.06 -4.67 13.81
C LEU A 170 -5.59 -5.49 15.01
N ASP A 171 -5.20 -4.80 16.09
CA ASP A 171 -4.77 -5.38 17.35
C ASP A 171 -5.43 -4.61 18.50
N ALA A 172 -6.43 -5.25 19.13
CA ALA A 172 -7.27 -4.68 20.17
C ALA A 172 -7.92 -3.33 19.77
N GLY A 173 -8.46 -3.26 18.55
CA GLY A 173 -9.16 -2.07 18.03
C GLY A 173 -8.25 -0.90 17.63
N ARG A 174 -6.93 -1.14 17.56
CA ARG A 174 -5.92 -0.20 17.05
C ARG A 174 -5.30 -0.75 15.78
N VAL A 175 -4.76 0.12 14.92
CA VAL A 175 -3.94 -0.33 13.79
C VAL A 175 -2.51 -0.52 14.26
N LYS A 176 -1.93 -1.68 13.94
CA LYS A 176 -0.56 -2.04 14.22
C LYS A 176 0.20 -2.24 12.91
N LEU A 177 1.25 -1.45 12.73
CA LEU A 177 2.29 -1.70 11.75
C LEU A 177 3.35 -2.61 12.36
N THR A 178 3.74 -3.66 11.65
CA THR A 178 4.88 -4.51 11.98
C THR A 178 5.83 -4.57 10.79
N VAL A 179 7.11 -4.31 10.99
CA VAL A 179 8.16 -4.49 9.98
C VAL A 179 9.17 -5.48 10.55
N ASN A 180 9.39 -6.60 9.85
CA ASN A 180 10.39 -7.59 10.21
C ASN A 180 11.32 -7.82 9.03
N LEU A 181 12.62 -7.66 9.24
CA LEU A 181 13.67 -7.80 8.23
C LEU A 181 14.72 -8.84 8.71
N GLY A 182 14.25 -9.96 9.26
CA GLY A 182 15.09 -11.07 9.76
C GLY A 182 15.76 -10.89 11.13
N LYS A 183 15.77 -9.68 11.72
CA LYS A 183 16.36 -9.42 13.07
C LYS A 183 15.33 -9.29 14.20
N GLY A 184 14.06 -9.54 13.90
CA GLY A 184 12.96 -9.40 14.82
C GLY A 184 11.99 -8.27 14.39
N PRO A 185 10.74 -8.32 14.86
CA PRO A 185 9.71 -7.38 14.44
C PRO A 185 9.82 -6.04 15.17
N GLU A 186 9.84 -4.95 14.40
CA GLU A 186 9.62 -3.59 14.87
C GLU A 186 8.14 -3.25 14.73
N THR A 187 7.54 -2.60 15.73
CA THR A 187 6.09 -2.34 15.74
C THR A 187 5.74 -0.90 16.08
N LEU A 188 4.69 -0.38 15.43
CA LEU A 188 4.13 0.95 15.69
C LEU A 188 2.60 0.85 15.73
N PHE A 189 1.97 1.53 16.69
CA PHE A 189 0.51 1.52 16.86
C PHE A 189 -0.09 2.90 16.61
N ALA A 190 -1.29 2.96 16.04
CA ALA A 190 -2.05 4.19 15.84
C ALA A 190 -3.56 3.98 15.96
N GLY A 191 -4.26 5.03 16.39
CA GLY A 191 -5.71 5.05 16.59
C GLY A 191 -6.19 4.15 17.74
N TYR A 192 -7.50 4.11 17.94
CA TYR A 192 -8.21 3.32 18.96
C TYR A 192 -9.69 3.20 18.60
N ASN A 193 -10.36 2.15 19.08
CA ASN A 193 -11.78 1.88 18.83
C ASN A 193 -12.16 1.88 17.33
N LEU A 194 -11.25 1.47 16.45
CA LEU A 194 -11.42 1.51 14.98
C LEU A 194 -12.27 0.35 14.43
N ASN A 195 -12.87 -0.43 15.32
CA ASN A 195 -13.76 -1.53 14.99
C ASN A 195 -15.23 -1.13 15.19
N ASP A 196 -15.55 0.12 14.86
CA ASP A 196 -16.85 0.77 14.98
C ASP A 196 -17.76 0.55 13.75
N ASN A 197 -17.28 -0.22 12.77
CA ASN A 197 -17.91 -0.43 11.47
C ASN A 197 -18.04 0.84 10.63
N GLU A 198 -17.20 1.85 10.83
CA GLU A 198 -17.05 2.97 9.90
C GLU A 198 -15.79 2.81 9.06
N TRP A 199 -15.66 3.63 8.01
CA TRP A 199 -14.48 3.59 7.14
C TRP A 199 -13.32 4.38 7.75
N HIS A 200 -12.21 3.70 7.99
CA HIS A 200 -10.94 4.32 8.38
C HIS A 200 -9.91 4.24 7.27
N THR A 201 -8.95 5.16 7.27
CA THR A 201 -7.86 5.22 6.30
C THR A 201 -6.52 5.04 6.99
N VAL A 202 -5.73 4.06 6.56
CA VAL A 202 -4.36 3.84 7.07
C VAL A 202 -3.37 4.33 6.03
N ARG A 203 -2.34 5.05 6.49
CA ARG A 203 -1.20 5.49 5.67
C ARG A 203 0.10 5.11 6.37
N VAL A 204 0.97 4.43 5.64
CA VAL A 204 2.33 4.07 6.06
C VAL A 204 3.31 4.71 5.10
N VAL A 205 4.33 5.35 5.67
CA VAL A 205 5.50 5.84 4.94
C VAL A 205 6.72 5.24 5.62
N ARG A 206 7.47 4.41 4.89
CA ARG A 206 8.78 3.92 5.34
C ARG A 206 9.89 4.50 4.49
N ARG A 207 10.96 4.96 5.14
CA ARG A 207 12.19 5.44 4.49
C ARG A 207 13.39 4.87 5.23
N GLY A 208 13.97 3.79 4.70
CA GLY A 208 15.02 3.01 5.35
C GLY A 208 14.55 2.53 6.73
N LYS A 209 15.21 3.05 7.78
CA LYS A 209 14.90 2.76 9.19
C LYS A 209 13.73 3.59 9.76
N SER A 210 13.31 4.66 9.09
CA SER A 210 12.24 5.54 9.58
C SER A 210 10.86 4.98 9.22
N LEU A 211 9.99 4.87 10.22
CA LEU A 211 8.60 4.44 10.10
C LEU A 211 7.67 5.58 10.46
N LYS A 212 6.61 5.76 9.67
CA LYS A 212 5.51 6.66 9.97
C LYS A 212 4.19 5.97 9.70
N LEU A 213 3.27 6.02 10.66
CA LEU A 213 1.93 5.45 10.59
C LEU A 213 0.90 6.54 10.93
N THR A 214 -0.11 6.69 10.08
CA THR A 214 -1.22 7.61 10.29
C THR A 214 -2.54 6.88 10.07
N VAL A 215 -3.51 7.10 10.97
CA VAL A 215 -4.89 6.64 10.82
C VAL A 215 -5.78 7.87 10.70
N ASP A 216 -6.63 7.89 9.68
CA ASP A 216 -7.47 9.02 9.29
C ASP A 216 -6.64 10.32 9.16
N ASP A 217 -7.12 11.41 9.76
CA ASP A 217 -6.42 12.70 9.81
C ASP A 217 -5.81 12.95 11.20
N GLN A 218 -5.57 11.88 11.97
CA GLN A 218 -4.97 11.98 13.30
C GLN A 218 -3.46 12.23 13.23
N GLN A 219 -2.87 12.55 14.39
CA GLN A 219 -1.42 12.74 14.51
C GLN A 219 -0.66 11.50 14.02
N ALA A 220 0.35 11.74 13.19
CA ALA A 220 1.22 10.67 12.71
C ALA A 220 2.10 10.14 13.84
N MET A 221 2.08 8.82 14.01
CA MET A 221 3.00 8.10 14.87
C MET A 221 4.29 7.86 14.09
N THR A 222 5.44 8.02 14.76
CA THR A 222 6.75 7.80 14.15
C THR A 222 7.55 6.80 14.97
N GLY A 223 8.41 6.05 14.30
CA GLY A 223 9.29 5.07 14.90
C GLY A 223 10.59 4.96 14.11
N GLN A 224 11.60 4.40 14.75
CA GLN A 224 12.91 4.16 14.15
C GLN A 224 13.29 2.70 14.39
N MET A 225 13.55 1.95 13.33
CA MET A 225 13.97 0.56 13.43
C MET A 225 15.40 0.44 13.96
N ALA A 226 15.65 -0.56 14.80
CA ALA A 226 16.98 -0.92 15.24
C ALA A 226 17.75 -1.73 14.19
N GLY A 227 19.08 -1.77 14.32
CA GLY A 227 19.97 -2.48 13.40
C GLY A 227 20.21 -1.74 12.08
N ASP A 228 21.10 -2.28 11.23
CA ASP A 228 21.55 -1.62 9.99
C ASP A 228 20.88 -2.14 8.72
N HIS A 229 20.12 -3.23 8.81
CA HIS A 229 19.45 -3.81 7.65
C HIS A 229 18.12 -3.10 7.39
N THR A 230 17.91 -2.63 6.17
CA THR A 230 16.75 -1.84 5.75
C THR A 230 16.02 -2.40 4.54
N ARG A 231 16.53 -3.46 3.93
CA ARG A 231 15.96 -4.04 2.71
C ARG A 231 14.85 -5.02 3.09
N LEU A 232 13.67 -4.81 2.51
CA LEU A 232 12.52 -5.70 2.60
C LEU A 232 12.46 -6.55 1.35
N GLU A 233 12.50 -7.87 1.49
CA GLU A 233 12.22 -8.80 0.39
C GLU A 233 10.76 -9.29 0.45
N PHE A 234 10.08 -9.30 -0.69
CA PHE A 234 8.76 -9.91 -0.78
C PHE A 234 8.42 -10.38 -2.19
N HIS A 235 7.60 -11.42 -2.22
CA HIS A 235 7.08 -12.05 -3.42
C HIS A 235 5.61 -11.72 -3.64
N ASN A 236 4.85 -11.52 -2.55
CA ASN A 236 3.43 -11.30 -2.62
C ASN A 236 2.99 -10.14 -1.73
N ILE A 237 1.86 -9.53 -2.11
CA ILE A 237 1.08 -8.63 -1.27
C ILE A 237 -0.27 -9.32 -1.03
N GLU A 238 -0.61 -9.54 0.23
CA GLU A 238 -1.75 -10.38 0.63
C GLU A 238 -2.71 -9.64 1.57
N THR A 239 -4.00 -9.91 1.43
CA THR A 239 -5.07 -9.40 2.28
C THR A 239 -6.06 -10.52 2.62
N GLY A 240 -6.82 -10.35 3.71
CA GLY A 240 -7.82 -11.32 4.15
C GLY A 240 -7.22 -12.51 4.90
N ILE A 241 -6.36 -13.28 4.22
CA ILE A 241 -5.62 -14.42 4.76
C ILE A 241 -4.18 -14.33 4.28
N ILE A 242 -3.22 -14.59 5.17
CA ILE A 242 -1.82 -14.79 4.80
C ILE A 242 -1.67 -16.24 4.33
N THR A 243 -1.58 -16.45 3.02
CA THR A 243 -1.45 -17.78 2.42
C THR A 243 0.00 -18.29 2.47
N GLU A 244 0.98 -17.41 2.25
CA GLU A 244 2.40 -17.74 2.41
C GLU A 244 2.82 -17.57 3.87
N ARG A 245 2.91 -18.70 4.58
CA ARG A 245 3.09 -18.74 6.04
C ARG A 245 4.27 -19.57 6.51
N ARG A 246 5.12 -20.03 5.60
CA ARG A 246 6.20 -20.99 5.91
C ARG A 246 7.10 -20.55 7.05
N TYR A 247 7.44 -19.26 7.10
CA TYR A 247 8.36 -18.70 8.09
C TYR A 247 7.70 -17.81 9.15
N LEU A 248 6.36 -17.72 9.16
CA LEU A 248 5.66 -16.96 10.19
C LEU A 248 5.58 -17.78 11.49
N SER A 249 6.11 -17.21 12.58
CA SER A 249 6.02 -17.78 13.92
C SER A 249 4.62 -17.66 14.53
N SER A 250 3.85 -16.66 14.10
CA SER A 250 2.44 -16.45 14.48
C SER A 250 1.70 -15.77 13.34
N VAL A 251 0.51 -16.28 13.04
CA VAL A 251 -0.36 -15.75 11.97
C VAL A 251 -1.50 -14.97 12.61
N PRO A 252 -1.69 -13.70 12.26
CA PRO A 252 -2.84 -12.92 12.71
C PRO A 252 -4.17 -13.59 12.32
N SER A 253 -5.24 -13.29 13.05
CA SER A 253 -6.56 -13.78 12.65
C SER A 253 -6.96 -13.24 11.27
N ASN A 254 -7.71 -14.03 10.51
CA ASN A 254 -8.24 -13.64 9.22
C ASN A 254 -9.14 -12.39 9.32
N PHE A 255 -9.20 -11.63 8.23
CA PHE A 255 -10.00 -10.41 8.16
C PHE A 255 -11.49 -10.72 7.95
N ILE A 256 -12.33 -10.01 8.70
CA ILE A 256 -13.77 -9.94 8.43
C ILE A 256 -14.13 -8.47 8.28
N GLY A 257 -14.61 -8.07 7.10
CA GLY A 257 -14.91 -6.68 6.81
C GLY A 257 -14.71 -6.32 5.34
N HIS A 258 -14.45 -5.04 5.10
CA HIS A 258 -14.23 -4.51 3.76
C HIS A 258 -12.89 -3.77 3.66
N LEU A 259 -12.22 -3.91 2.53
CA LEU A 259 -11.07 -3.09 2.14
C LEU A 259 -11.40 -2.27 0.89
N GLN A 260 -10.78 -1.10 0.75
CA GLN A 260 -10.91 -0.24 -0.42
C GLN A 260 -9.59 0.54 -0.64
N SER A 261 -9.30 0.92 -1.88
CA SER A 261 -8.18 1.81 -2.24
C SER A 261 -6.80 1.34 -1.73
N LEU A 262 -6.54 0.03 -1.72
CA LEU A 262 -5.19 -0.48 -1.42
C LEU A 262 -4.21 0.03 -2.48
N THR A 263 -3.31 0.91 -2.05
CA THR A 263 -2.25 1.51 -2.85
C THR A 263 -0.91 1.12 -2.25
N PHE A 264 -0.01 0.59 -3.05
CA PHE A 264 1.36 0.26 -2.65
C PHE A 264 2.32 0.80 -3.71
N ASN A 265 3.19 1.74 -3.33
CA ASN A 265 4.12 2.44 -4.22
C ASN A 265 3.45 2.99 -5.50
N GLY A 266 2.25 3.56 -5.33
CA GLY A 266 1.45 4.13 -6.43
C GLY A 266 0.52 3.13 -7.14
N MET A 267 0.65 1.82 -6.91
CA MET A 267 -0.17 0.81 -7.57
C MET A 267 -1.47 0.53 -6.80
N ALA A 268 -2.62 0.80 -7.43
CA ALA A 268 -3.96 0.60 -6.86
C ALA A 268 -4.47 -0.84 -7.09
N TYR A 269 -3.94 -1.81 -6.33
CA TYR A 269 -4.07 -3.24 -6.65
C TYR A 269 -5.50 -3.79 -6.68
N ILE A 270 -6.42 -3.30 -5.83
CA ILE A 270 -7.83 -3.77 -5.87
C ILE A 270 -8.48 -3.38 -7.20
N ASP A 271 -8.26 -2.15 -7.65
CA ASP A 271 -8.83 -1.63 -8.90
C ASP A 271 -8.18 -2.28 -10.13
N LEU A 272 -6.85 -2.41 -10.15
CA LEU A 272 -6.12 -3.10 -11.23
C LEU A 272 -6.61 -4.55 -11.38
N CYS A 273 -6.78 -5.26 -10.27
CA CYS A 273 -7.27 -6.63 -10.29
C CYS A 273 -8.74 -6.72 -10.75
N LYS A 274 -9.61 -5.81 -10.30
CA LYS A 274 -11.03 -5.79 -10.73
C LYS A 274 -11.20 -5.54 -12.22
N ASN A 275 -10.33 -4.72 -12.80
CA ASN A 275 -10.38 -4.35 -14.22
C ASN A 275 -9.71 -5.38 -15.13
N GLY A 276 -8.88 -6.26 -14.57
CA GLY A 276 -8.06 -7.19 -15.36
C GLY A 276 -6.83 -6.52 -15.98
N ASP A 277 -6.36 -5.41 -15.40
CA ASP A 277 -5.17 -4.68 -15.85
C ASP A 277 -3.87 -5.45 -15.50
N ILE A 278 -3.96 -6.42 -14.59
CA ILE A 278 -2.89 -7.32 -14.16
C ILE A 278 -3.38 -8.77 -14.18
N ASP A 279 -2.52 -9.70 -14.59
CA ASP A 279 -2.79 -11.14 -14.69
C ASP A 279 -2.34 -11.92 -13.44
N TYR A 280 -1.49 -11.33 -12.61
CA TYR A 280 -0.91 -11.93 -11.41
C TYR A 280 -1.70 -11.66 -10.11
N CYS A 281 -3.03 -11.68 -10.21
CA CYS A 281 -3.94 -11.49 -9.09
C CYS A 281 -4.79 -12.75 -8.83
N GLU A 282 -4.69 -13.30 -7.61
CA GLU A 282 -5.47 -14.46 -7.17
C GLU A 282 -6.38 -14.08 -6.00
N LEU A 283 -7.68 -14.40 -6.07
CA LEU A 283 -8.61 -14.09 -4.98
C LEU A 283 -9.85 -14.98 -4.99
N ASN A 284 -10.40 -15.23 -3.81
CA ASN A 284 -11.77 -15.73 -3.60
C ASN A 284 -12.65 -14.73 -2.83
N ALA A 285 -12.10 -13.55 -2.47
CA ALA A 285 -12.86 -12.43 -1.94
C ALA A 285 -13.87 -11.88 -2.96
N ARG A 286 -14.86 -11.11 -2.49
CA ARG A 286 -15.97 -10.64 -3.35
C ARG A 286 -15.89 -9.14 -3.56
N PHE A 287 -15.93 -8.70 -4.82
CA PHE A 287 -16.06 -7.29 -5.17
C PHE A 287 -17.43 -6.73 -4.76
N GLY A 288 -17.41 -5.47 -4.33
CA GLY A 288 -18.57 -4.71 -3.87
C GLY A 288 -18.86 -4.87 -2.38
N PHE A 289 -19.54 -3.88 -1.81
CA PHE A 289 -20.00 -3.89 -0.43
C PHE A 289 -21.14 -4.89 -0.21
N ARG A 290 -21.10 -5.65 0.89
CA ARG A 290 -22.10 -6.66 1.23
C ARG A 290 -22.24 -6.79 2.74
N ASN A 291 -23.45 -7.03 3.24
CA ASN A 291 -23.62 -7.44 4.63
C ASN A 291 -22.98 -8.82 4.83
N ILE A 292 -22.02 -8.89 5.75
CA ILE A 292 -21.22 -10.10 5.99
C ILE A 292 -21.87 -10.91 7.11
N ILE A 293 -22.18 -12.17 6.80
CA ILE A 293 -22.58 -13.19 7.77
C ILE A 293 -21.51 -14.28 7.68
N ALA A 294 -20.59 -14.29 8.64
CA ALA A 294 -19.48 -15.24 8.66
C ALA A 294 -19.93 -16.56 9.30
N ASP A 295 -19.73 -17.67 8.57
CA ASP A 295 -19.94 -19.06 9.00
C ASP A 295 -21.19 -19.30 9.89
N PRO A 296 -22.41 -19.18 9.35
CA PRO A 296 -23.63 -19.31 10.13
C PRO A 296 -23.83 -20.74 10.66
N VAL A 297 -23.91 -20.89 12.00
CA VAL A 297 -24.16 -22.17 12.68
C VAL A 297 -25.58 -22.21 13.26
N THR A 298 -26.27 -23.34 13.14
CA THR A 298 -27.62 -23.54 13.70
C THR A 298 -27.61 -24.45 14.93
N PHE A 299 -27.98 -23.89 16.09
CA PHE A 299 -28.31 -24.66 17.29
C PHE A 299 -29.77 -25.09 17.22
N LYS A 300 -30.02 -26.34 16.80
CA LYS A 300 -31.37 -26.84 16.47
C LYS A 300 -32.32 -26.94 17.67
N THR A 301 -31.81 -27.02 18.89
CA THR A 301 -32.61 -27.19 20.10
C THR A 301 -32.10 -26.28 21.22
N LYS A 302 -32.96 -25.95 22.20
CA LYS A 302 -32.58 -25.16 23.38
C LYS A 302 -31.53 -25.83 24.26
N SER A 303 -31.39 -27.16 24.18
CA SER A 303 -30.38 -27.94 24.90
C SER A 303 -29.08 -28.11 24.10
N SER A 304 -29.02 -27.68 22.83
CA SER A 304 -27.80 -27.75 22.04
C SER A 304 -26.81 -26.68 22.51
N TYR A 305 -25.61 -27.08 22.90
CA TYR A 305 -24.49 -26.19 23.18
C TYR A 305 -23.17 -26.82 22.72
N VAL A 306 -22.14 -25.99 22.58
CA VAL A 306 -20.75 -26.44 22.33
C VAL A 306 -19.87 -25.87 23.43
N ALA A 307 -18.92 -26.67 23.91
CA ALA A 307 -17.92 -26.20 24.87
C ALA A 307 -16.66 -25.78 24.10
N LEU A 308 -16.13 -24.60 24.44
CA LEU A 308 -14.88 -24.07 23.89
C LEU A 308 -13.79 -24.11 24.96
N ALA A 309 -12.53 -23.99 24.54
CA ALA A 309 -11.43 -23.79 25.47
C ALA A 309 -11.65 -22.51 26.29
N THR A 310 -11.07 -22.45 27.49
CA THR A 310 -11.20 -21.30 28.39
C THR A 310 -10.75 -20.01 27.70
N LEU A 311 -11.57 -18.97 27.81
CA LEU A 311 -11.25 -17.65 27.28
C LEU A 311 -9.98 -17.10 27.93
N GLN A 312 -9.00 -16.78 27.10
CA GLN A 312 -7.74 -16.18 27.52
C GLN A 312 -7.90 -14.66 27.54
N ALA A 313 -8.36 -14.10 28.66
CA ALA A 313 -8.49 -12.66 28.87
C ALA A 313 -7.43 -12.17 29.87
N TYR A 314 -6.22 -11.90 29.39
CA TYR A 314 -5.11 -11.52 30.26
C TYR A 314 -5.03 -10.00 30.53
N THR A 315 -5.51 -9.16 29.59
CA THR A 315 -5.39 -7.69 29.68
C THR A 315 -6.64 -6.96 29.20
N SER A 316 -7.22 -7.36 28.06
CA SER A 316 -8.50 -6.86 27.55
C SER A 316 -9.29 -7.99 26.89
N MET A 317 -10.61 -7.82 26.76
CA MET A 317 -11.50 -8.82 26.15
C MET A 317 -12.41 -8.15 25.12
N HIS A 318 -12.40 -8.67 23.90
CA HIS A 318 -13.28 -8.25 22.81
C HIS A 318 -14.09 -9.45 22.33
N LEU A 319 -15.39 -9.46 22.62
CA LEU A 319 -16.32 -10.49 22.16
C LEU A 319 -17.23 -9.89 21.08
N PHE A 320 -17.35 -10.58 19.96
CA PHE A 320 -18.23 -10.20 18.87
C PHE A 320 -18.89 -11.44 18.29
N PHE A 321 -20.21 -11.41 18.16
CA PHE A 321 -21.00 -12.41 17.44
C PHE A 321 -22.30 -11.77 16.97
N GLN A 322 -22.90 -12.38 15.95
CA GLN A 322 -24.24 -12.05 15.46
C GLN A 322 -25.15 -13.24 15.75
N PHE A 323 -26.45 -12.99 15.95
CA PHE A 323 -27.42 -14.06 16.18
C PHE A 323 -28.74 -13.77 15.47
N LYS A 324 -29.51 -14.83 15.22
CA LYS A 324 -30.88 -14.76 14.70
C LYS A 324 -31.73 -15.81 15.43
N THR A 325 -32.86 -15.39 16.00
CA THR A 325 -33.77 -16.27 16.75
C THR A 325 -35.23 -15.90 16.49
N THR A 326 -36.12 -16.89 16.53
CA THR A 326 -37.58 -16.71 16.64
C THR A 326 -38.11 -17.20 17.99
N SER A 327 -37.25 -17.83 18.80
CA SER A 327 -37.57 -18.40 20.10
C SER A 327 -37.56 -17.37 21.22
#